data_AF-A0A2T0LJV2-F1
#
_entry.id   AF-A0A2T0LJV2-F1
#
_cell.length_a   1.000
_cell.length_b   1.000
_cell.length_c   1.000
_cell.angle_alpha   90.00
_cell.angle_beta   90.00
_cell.angle_gamma   90.00
#
_symmetry.space_group_name_H-M   'P 1'
#
loop_
_entity.id
_entity.type
_entity.pdbx_description
1 polymer ?
#
loop_
_entity_poly.entity_id
_entity_poly.type
_entity_poly.pdbx_seq_one_letter_code
_entity_poly.pdbx_strand_id
1 'polypeptide(L)' 'MDSFVFRNPTKLIFGKGKLEALKTELPRGGKILLVYGGGSIKRRHLSKDLVPAG' A
#
# COMPACT_ATOMS: atom_id res chain seq x y z
N MET A 1 13.13 30.32 11.85
CA MET A 1 13.26 28.88 11.57
C MET A 1 14.04 28.33 12.75
N ASP A 2 13.37 27.54 13.58
CA ASP A 2 13.91 27.15 14.89
C ASP A 2 14.44 25.72 14.86
N SER A 3 15.21 25.36 15.87
CA SER A 3 15.76 24.01 16.00
C SER A 3 14.64 22.98 16.21
N PHE A 4 14.63 21.91 15.40
CA PHE A 4 13.70 20.80 15.55
C PHE A 4 14.38 19.44 15.29
N VAL A 5 13.79 18.38 15.86
CA VAL A 5 14.08 16.99 15.50
C VAL A 5 12.86 16.43 14.78
N PHE A 6 13.07 15.93 13.56
CA PHE A 6 12.00 15.36 12.74
C PHE A 6 12.20 13.86 12.57
N ARG A 7 11.12 13.09 12.77
CA ARG A 7 11.09 11.65 12.52
C ARG A 7 9.83 11.28 11.74
N ASN A 8 10.03 10.67 10.58
CA ASN A 8 8.97 10.00 9.84
C ASN A 8 9.34 8.51 9.70
N PRO A 9 8.71 7.61 10.48
CA PRO A 9 9.01 6.18 10.43
C PRO A 9 8.36 5.47 9.22
N THR A 10 7.51 6.16 8.46
CA THR A 10 6.79 5.57 7.32
C THR A 10 7.75 5.31 6.17
N LYS A 11 7.83 4.05 5.75
CA LYS A 11 8.58 3.66 4.54
C LYS A 11 7.84 4.12 3.29
N LEU A 12 8.48 4.98 2.50
CA LEU A 12 7.93 5.46 1.24
C LEU A 12 8.37 4.53 0.10
N ILE A 13 7.41 3.89 -0.56
CA ILE A 13 7.66 3.04 -1.74
C ILE A 13 7.06 3.76 -2.96
N PHE A 14 7.92 4.44 -3.72
CA PHE A 14 7.50 5.35 -4.78
C PHE A 14 8.01 4.94 -6.16
N GLY A 15 7.23 5.25 -7.20
CA GLY A 15 7.55 4.98 -8.60
C GLY A 15 6.53 4.07 -9.30
N LYS A 16 6.69 3.90 -10.62
CA LYS A 16 5.85 3.01 -11.43
C LYS A 16 6.06 1.54 -11.00
N GLY A 17 4.97 0.78 -10.91
CA GLY A 17 5.02 -0.67 -10.64
C GLY A 17 5.36 -1.07 -9.20
N LYS A 18 5.32 -0.15 -8.24
CA LYS A 18 5.71 -0.45 -6.84
C LYS A 18 4.73 -1.29 -6.04
N LEU A 19 3.58 -1.62 -6.61
CA LEU A 19 2.60 -2.47 -5.95
C LEU A 19 3.15 -3.87 -5.65
N GLU A 20 4.08 -4.37 -6.47
CA GLU A 20 4.78 -5.65 -6.26
C GLU A 20 5.50 -5.75 -4.91
N ALA A 21 5.92 -4.63 -4.32
CA ALA A 21 6.57 -4.62 -3.02
C ALA A 21 5.64 -5.10 -1.90
N LEU A 22 4.31 -4.99 -2.04
CA LEU A 22 3.35 -5.47 -1.04
C LEU A 22 3.57 -6.95 -0.67
N LYS A 23 4.03 -7.78 -1.62
CA LYS A 23 4.30 -9.21 -1.37
C LYS A 23 5.31 -9.44 -0.24
N THR A 24 6.23 -8.50 -0.04
CA THR A 24 7.27 -8.58 0.98
C THR A 24 7.04 -7.66 2.18
N GLU A 25 6.27 -6.58 2.01
CA GLU A 25 5.99 -5.62 3.10
C GLU A 25 4.83 -6.06 4.01
N LEU A 26 3.98 -6.97 3.54
CA LEU A 26 2.86 -7.48 4.34
C LEU A 26 3.32 -8.60 5.29
N PRO A 27 2.77 -8.67 6.52
CA PRO A 27 3.06 -9.75 7.44
C PRO A 27 2.58 -11.09 6.88
N ARG A 28 3.39 -12.14 7.05
CA ARG A 28 3.07 -13.49 6.58
C ARG A 28 2.00 -14.14 7.47
N GLY A 29 1.05 -14.84 6.84
CA GLY A 29 0.08 -15.70 7.55
C GLY A 29 -1.10 -14.98 8.21
N GLY A 30 -1.29 -13.68 7.95
CA GLY A 30 -2.41 -12.90 8.49
C GLY A 30 -3.55 -12.70 7.48
N LYS A 31 -4.79 -12.62 7.99
CA LYS A 31 -5.92 -12.07 7.21
C LYS A 31 -5.80 -10.55 7.16
N ILE A 32 -5.95 -9.97 5.98
CA ILE A 32 -5.82 -8.52 5.75
C ILE A 32 -7.17 -7.95 5.31
N LEU A 33 -7.59 -6.84 5.92
CA LEU A 33 -8.77 -6.09 5.50
C LEU A 33 -8.35 -4.93 4.60
N LEU A 34 -8.78 -4.96 3.34
CA LEU A 34 -8.61 -3.85 2.42
C LEU A 34 -9.78 -2.85 2.55
N VAL A 35 -9.50 -1.64 3.04
CA VAL A 35 -10.49 -0.56 3.18
C VAL A 35 -10.31 0.46 2.06
N TYR A 36 -11.40 0.79 1.36
CA TYR A 36 -11.43 1.81 0.33
C TYR A 36 -12.79 2.54 0.28
N GLY A 37 -12.82 3.75 -0.28
CA GLY A 37 -14.03 4.58 -0.39
C GLY A 37 -14.94 4.22 -1.57
N GLY A 38 -15.49 5.22 -2.28
CA GLY A 38 -16.53 5.07 -3.33
C GLY A 38 -16.16 4.32 -4.62
N GLY A 39 -15.20 3.38 -4.57
CA GLY A 39 -14.98 2.38 -5.62
C GLY A 39 -14.12 2.83 -6.80
N SER A 40 -13.48 4.00 -6.76
CA SER A 40 -12.56 4.46 -7.82
C SER A 40 -11.41 3.48 -8.08
N ILE A 41 -10.94 2.79 -7.03
CA ILE A 41 -9.91 1.75 -7.12
C ILE A 41 -10.39 0.44 -7.77
N LYS A 42 -11.70 0.17 -7.70
CA LYS A 42 -12.36 -0.97 -8.36
C LYS A 42 -12.67 -0.68 -9.83
N ARG A 43 -13.01 0.57 -10.15
CA ARG A 43 -13.23 1.03 -11.53
C ARG A 43 -11.94 1.03 -12.36
N ARG A 44 -10.79 1.24 -11.71
CA ARG A 44 -9.47 1.03 -12.30
C ARG A 44 -9.05 -0.42 -12.12
N HIS A 45 -8.25 -0.95 -13.05
CA HIS A 45 -7.78 -2.35 -13.03
C HIS A 45 -6.88 -2.66 -11.81
N LEU A 46 -6.50 -1.64 -11.03
CA LEU A 46 -5.65 -1.71 -9.83
C LEU A 46 -6.18 -2.67 -8.75
N SER A 47 -7.49 -2.90 -8.69
CA SER A 47 -8.05 -3.91 -7.78
C SER A 47 -7.55 -5.34 -8.04
N LYS A 48 -7.26 -5.69 -9.30
CA LYS A 48 -6.73 -7.02 -9.67
C LYS A 48 -5.32 -7.24 -9.14
N ASP A 49 -4.54 -6.17 -9.02
CA ASP A 49 -3.16 -6.23 -8.55
C ASP A 49 -3.09 -6.25 -7.00
N LEU A 50 -4.20 -5.91 -6.32
CA LEU A 50 -4.31 -5.86 -4.86
C LEU A 50 -4.93 -7.12 -4.23
N VAL A 51 -5.78 -7.83 -4.97
CA VAL A 51 -6.46 -9.05 -4.51
C VAL A 51 -5.90 -10.22 -5.31
N PRO A 52 -5.18 -11.16 -4.69
CA PRO A 52 -4.79 -12.39 -5.36
C PRO A 52 -6.02 -13.08 -5.96
N ALA A 53 -5.95 -13.51 -7.21
CA ALA A 53 -7.00 -14.33 -7.80
C ALA A 53 -6.93 -15.73 -7.17
N GLY A 54 -7.76 -15.97 -6.14
CA GLY A 54 -7.87 -17.26 -5.47
C GLY A 54 -6.97 -17.41 -4.26
#